data_AF-A0A969T682-F1
#
_entry.id   AF-A0A969T682-F1
#
_cell.length_a   1.000
_cell.length_b   1.000
_cell.length_c   1.000
_cell.angle_alpha   90.00
_cell.angle_beta   90.00
_cell.angle_gamma   90.00
#
_symmetry.space_group_name_H-M   'P 1'
#
loop_
_entity.id
_entity.type
_entity.pdbx_description
1 polymer ?
#
loop_
_entity_poly.entity_id
_entity_poly.type
_entity_poly.pdbx_seq_one_letter_code
_entity_poly.pdbx_strand_id
1 'polypeptide(L)'
;MRVENGCLFITARKQQMDKRQYTSGRLVSKNKGDWRYGKIEIRARLPKGRGLWPAIWMLPTDNLYGGWPASGEIDIMEHVGYLPDSVYVTVHTKNLNHMIGTQISKGVNLSNVYTNYHIYSIDWQEDKIDFLSME
;
A
#
# COMPACT_ATOMS: atom_id res chain seq x y z
N MET A 1 7.22 6.82 14.07
CA MET A 1 6.52 7.68 13.09
C MET A 1 6.44 9.08 13.68
N ARG A 2 6.33 10.12 12.87
CA ARG A 2 6.13 11.50 13.35
C ARG A 2 5.31 12.30 12.35
N VAL A 3 4.64 13.34 12.83
CA VAL A 3 3.99 14.35 11.99
C VAL A 3 4.83 15.62 12.08
N GLU A 4 5.22 16.18 10.95
CA GLU A 4 6.09 17.35 10.86
C GLU A 4 5.77 18.10 9.55
N ASN A 5 5.66 19.43 9.60
CA ASN A 5 5.37 20.28 8.43
C ASN A 5 4.18 19.79 7.58
N GLY A 6 3.09 19.39 8.25
CA GLY A 6 1.87 18.91 7.59
C GLY A 6 1.98 17.51 6.95
N CYS A 7 3.09 16.79 7.14
CA CYS A 7 3.31 15.47 6.56
C CYS A 7 3.51 14.40 7.65
N LEU A 8 2.96 13.21 7.40
CA LEU A 8 3.29 12.01 8.17
C LEU A 8 4.57 11.36 7.63
N PHE A 9 5.54 11.12 8.51
CA PHE A 9 6.76 10.39 8.21
C PHE A 9 6.73 8.99 8.84
N ILE A 10 6.68 7.98 7.98
CA ILE A 10 7.01 6.59 8.31
C ILE A 10 8.46 6.36 7.90
N THR A 11 9.30 5.93 8.84
CA THR A 11 10.75 5.84 8.62
C THR A 11 11.22 4.42 8.92
N ALA A 12 11.74 3.74 7.90
CA ALA A 12 12.54 2.55 8.09
C ALA A 12 13.96 2.97 8.54
N ARG A 13 14.48 2.35 9.60
CA ARG A 13 15.82 2.63 10.14
C ARG A 13 16.59 1.33 10.27
N LYS A 14 17.86 1.36 9.87
CA LYS A 14 18.81 0.31 10.23
C LYS A 14 19.22 0.53 11.68
N GLN A 15 18.59 -0.21 12.59
CA GLN A 15 18.75 -0.07 14.02
C GLN A 15 18.42 -1.41 14.66
N GLN A 16 19.34 -1.93 15.46
CA GLN A 16 19.07 -3.14 16.24
C GLN A 16 18.02 -2.83 17.30
N MET A 17 16.93 -3.59 17.30
CA MET A 17 15.92 -3.59 18.33
C MET A 17 15.45 -5.03 18.54
N ASP A 18 15.64 -5.55 19.74
CA ASP A 18 15.48 -6.98 20.08
C ASP A 18 16.23 -7.89 19.08
N LYS A 19 15.50 -8.77 18.40
CA LYS A 19 16.02 -9.71 17.39
C LYS A 19 15.99 -9.14 15.96
N ARG A 20 15.60 -7.88 15.75
CA ARG A 20 15.46 -7.25 14.42
C ARG A 20 16.58 -6.24 14.18
N GLN A 21 17.15 -6.26 12.98
CA GLN A 21 18.19 -5.32 12.54
C GLN A 21 17.63 -4.00 11.97
N TYR A 22 16.31 -3.95 11.78
CA TYR A 22 15.60 -2.82 11.21
C TYR A 22 14.34 -2.54 12.01
N THR A 23 14.02 -1.25 12.16
CA THR A 23 12.75 -0.77 12.70
C THR A 23 12.01 0.01 11.62
N SER A 24 10.68 0.03 11.69
CA SER A 24 9.83 0.76 10.75
C SER A 24 8.51 1.13 11.43
N GLY A 25 7.52 1.58 10.66
CA GLY A 25 6.16 1.79 11.12
C GLY A 25 5.13 1.17 10.18
N ARG A 26 4.06 0.63 10.76
CA ARG A 26 2.83 0.23 10.06
C ARG A 26 1.65 0.94 10.71
N LEU A 27 1.08 1.94 10.02
CA LEU A 27 -0.07 2.70 10.52
C LEU A 27 -1.35 2.05 9.98
N VAL A 28 -2.34 1.86 10.85
CA VAL A 28 -3.62 1.23 10.50
C VAL A 28 -4.79 2.00 11.11
N SER A 29 -5.91 2.03 10.40
CA SER A 29 -7.17 2.64 10.86
C SER A 29 -8.20 1.63 11.37
N LYS A 30 -7.84 0.33 11.46
CA LYS A 30 -8.74 -0.74 11.92
C LYS A 30 -9.44 -0.35 13.24
N ASN A 31 -10.77 -0.42 13.24
CA ASN A 31 -11.65 -0.04 14.36
C ASN A 31 -11.58 1.44 14.78
N LYS A 32 -11.09 2.33 13.90
CA LYS A 32 -11.00 3.78 14.12
C LYS A 32 -11.60 4.58 12.97
N GLY A 33 -11.47 4.05 11.75
CA GLY A 33 -12.07 4.57 10.54
C GLY A 33 -11.94 3.52 9.43
N ASP A 34 -13.08 3.13 8.89
CA ASP A 34 -13.19 2.19 7.79
C ASP A 34 -14.31 2.65 6.85
N TRP A 35 -14.15 2.27 5.59
CA TRP A 35 -15.01 2.73 4.51
C TRP A 35 -15.33 1.55 3.61
N ARG A 36 -16.58 1.54 3.15
CA ARG A 36 -17.02 0.70 2.04
C ARG A 36 -17.35 1.63 0.89
N TYR A 37 -16.67 1.43 -0.23
CA TYR A 37 -16.75 2.29 -1.42
C TYR A 37 -16.19 3.70 -1.21
N GLY A 38 -16.16 4.46 -2.30
CA GLY A 38 -15.72 5.85 -2.36
C GLY A 38 -14.34 6.04 -2.97
N LYS A 39 -13.97 7.32 -3.13
CA LYS A 39 -12.65 7.73 -3.61
C LYS A 39 -11.69 7.89 -2.44
N ILE A 40 -10.54 7.23 -2.51
CA ILE A 40 -9.49 7.31 -1.50
C ILE A 40 -8.24 7.85 -2.18
N GLU A 41 -7.70 8.95 -1.67
CA GLU A 41 -6.51 9.62 -2.22
C GLU A 41 -5.43 9.77 -1.15
N ILE A 42 -4.21 9.35 -1.47
CA ILE A 42 -3.05 9.48 -0.60
C ILE A 42 -1.94 10.17 -1.38
N ARG A 43 -1.59 11.39 -0.96
CA ARG A 43 -0.44 12.12 -1.52
C ARG A 43 0.84 11.72 -0.78
N ALA A 44 1.74 10.99 -1.43
CA ALA A 44 2.95 10.48 -0.80
C ALA A 44 4.19 10.59 -1.71
N ARG A 45 5.36 10.65 -1.07
CA ARG A 45 6.68 10.52 -1.70
C ARG A 45 7.36 9.30 -1.10
N LEU A 46 7.87 8.42 -1.97
CA LEU A 46 8.37 7.10 -1.56
C LEU A 46 9.84 7.19 -1.10
N PRO A 47 10.27 6.30 -0.19
CA PRO A 47 11.67 6.19 0.17
C PRO A 47 12.48 5.48 -0.93
N LYS A 48 13.70 5.96 -1.19
CA LYS A 48 14.66 5.33 -2.10
C LYS A 48 15.54 4.33 -1.34
N GLY A 49 15.68 3.12 -1.86
CA GLY A 49 16.67 2.17 -1.36
C GLY A 49 16.34 0.72 -1.67
N ARG A 50 17.34 -0.05 -2.10
CA ARG A 50 17.19 -1.50 -2.33
C ARG A 50 16.79 -2.20 -1.03
N GLY A 51 15.76 -3.04 -1.11
CA GLY A 51 15.19 -3.76 0.04
C GLY A 51 14.11 -3.00 0.81
N LEU A 52 13.83 -1.74 0.45
CA LEU A 52 12.65 -1.04 0.94
C LEU A 52 11.41 -1.45 0.15
N TRP A 53 10.29 -1.60 0.85
CA TRP A 53 8.98 -1.91 0.28
C TRP A 53 7.91 -1.06 0.97
N PRO A 54 7.73 0.21 0.56
CA PRO A 54 6.61 1.02 1.02
C PRO A 54 5.31 0.49 0.40
N ALA A 55 4.24 0.51 1.18
CA ALA A 55 2.90 0.10 0.74
C ALA A 55 1.82 1.02 1.32
N ILE A 56 0.81 1.31 0.51
CA ILE A 56 -0.45 1.94 0.88
C ILE A 56 -1.55 0.99 0.41
N TRP A 57 -2.31 0.45 1.36
CA TRP A 57 -3.17 -0.68 1.11
C TRP A 57 -4.30 -0.75 2.13
N MET A 58 -5.28 -1.59 1.85
CA MET A 58 -6.49 -1.76 2.65
C MET A 58 -6.72 -3.24 2.95
N LEU A 59 -7.18 -3.50 4.17
CA LEU A 59 -7.71 -4.78 4.61
C LEU A 59 -9.14 -4.61 5.13
N PRO A 60 -9.95 -5.67 5.10
CA PRO A 60 -11.24 -5.66 5.75
C PRO A 60 -11.10 -5.48 7.26
N THR A 61 -11.99 -4.69 7.87
CA THR A 61 -12.12 -4.60 9.32
C THR A 61 -12.52 -5.96 9.90
N ASP A 62 -13.55 -6.56 9.30
CA ASP A 62 -14.14 -7.83 9.67
C ASP A 62 -13.85 -8.93 8.65
N ASN A 63 -13.49 -10.11 9.13
CA ASN A 63 -13.20 -11.27 8.29
C ASN A 63 -14.48 -12.05 7.94
N LEU A 64 -15.50 -11.37 7.40
CA LEU A 64 -16.83 -11.93 7.15
C LEU A 64 -16.80 -13.22 6.29
N TYR A 65 -15.85 -13.31 5.36
CA TYR A 65 -15.70 -14.44 4.45
C TYR A 65 -14.57 -15.41 4.86
N GLY A 66 -14.02 -15.24 6.06
CA GLY A 66 -12.86 -15.96 6.58
C GLY A 66 -11.57 -15.13 6.59
N GLY A 67 -10.48 -15.73 7.08
CA GLY A 67 -9.17 -15.07 7.11
C GLY A 67 -8.65 -14.71 5.72
N TRP A 68 -7.55 -13.94 5.66
CA TRP A 68 -6.92 -13.61 4.40
C TRP A 68 -6.55 -14.86 3.59
N PRO A 69 -6.76 -14.88 2.25
CA PRO A 69 -7.25 -13.79 1.40
C PRO A 69 -8.77 -13.80 1.19
N ALA A 70 -9.53 -14.60 1.95
CA ALA A 70 -10.95 -14.81 1.70
C ALA A 70 -11.80 -13.54 1.87
N SER A 71 -11.44 -12.68 2.83
CA SER A 71 -12.10 -11.39 3.04
C SER A 71 -11.48 -10.23 2.24
N GLY A 72 -10.43 -10.50 1.46
CA GLY A 72 -9.85 -9.57 0.49
C GLY A 72 -8.72 -8.66 1.01
N GLU A 73 -8.08 -7.98 0.06
CA GLU A 73 -7.05 -6.95 0.22
C GLU A 73 -7.04 -6.06 -1.04
N ILE A 74 -6.85 -4.75 -0.87
CA ILE A 74 -6.72 -3.79 -1.97
C ILE A 74 -5.40 -3.04 -1.79
N ASP A 75 -4.46 -3.28 -2.68
CA ASP A 75 -3.15 -2.63 -2.69
C ASP A 75 -3.19 -1.41 -3.61
N ILE A 76 -3.39 -0.22 -3.03
CA ILE A 76 -3.50 1.06 -3.74
C ILE A 76 -2.16 1.47 -4.34
N MET A 77 -1.06 1.16 -3.65
CA MET A 77 0.30 1.42 -4.10
C MET A 77 1.25 0.49 -3.37
N GLU A 78 2.00 -0.30 -4.14
CA GLU A 78 3.20 -0.96 -3.67
C GLU A 78 4.40 -0.54 -4.53
N HIS A 79 5.56 -0.42 -3.92
CA HIS A 79 6.82 -0.19 -4.64
C HIS A 79 7.90 -1.12 -4.10
N VAL A 80 8.76 -1.63 -4.98
CA VAL A 80 9.92 -2.43 -4.59
C VAL A 80 11.20 -1.68 -4.89
N GLY A 81 11.96 -1.31 -3.86
CA GLY A 81 13.10 -0.41 -3.99
C GLY A 81 14.30 -0.98 -4.77
N TYR A 82 14.26 -2.24 -5.21
CA TYR A 82 15.25 -2.80 -6.14
C TYR A 82 14.94 -2.48 -7.61
N LEU A 83 13.69 -2.14 -7.93
CA LEU A 83 13.23 -1.76 -9.27
C LEU A 83 12.74 -0.31 -9.23
N PRO A 84 13.60 0.67 -9.56
CA PRO A 84 13.23 2.08 -9.53
C PRO A 84 12.00 2.38 -10.39
N ASP A 85 11.25 3.41 -9.98
CA ASP A 85 10.11 3.94 -10.72
C ASP A 85 8.99 2.90 -10.99
N SER A 86 8.97 1.79 -10.24
CA SER A 86 7.92 0.77 -10.33
C SER A 86 6.86 0.96 -9.27
N VAL A 87 5.62 1.14 -9.66
CA VAL A 87 4.49 1.09 -8.73
C VAL A 87 3.58 -0.05 -9.16
N TYR A 88 3.07 -0.80 -8.20
CA TYR A 88 2.14 -1.88 -8.42
C TYR A 88 0.83 -1.58 -7.73
N VAL A 89 -0.24 -1.98 -8.39
CA VAL A 89 -1.57 -2.05 -7.81
C VAL A 89 -2.04 -3.49 -7.89
N THR A 90 -2.65 -3.98 -6.83
CA THR A 90 -3.01 -5.39 -6.72
C THR A 90 -4.34 -5.52 -5.97
N VAL A 91 -5.14 -6.51 -6.36
CA VAL A 91 -6.29 -6.95 -5.57
C VAL A 91 -6.07 -8.41 -5.21
N HIS A 92 -6.23 -8.72 -3.93
CA HIS A 92 -6.25 -10.10 -3.47
C HIS A 92 -7.65 -10.53 -3.04
N THR A 93 -8.05 -11.72 -3.49
CA THR A 93 -9.27 -12.41 -3.06
C THR A 93 -8.96 -13.89 -2.80
N LYS A 94 -9.93 -14.65 -2.28
CA LYS A 94 -9.80 -16.10 -2.09
C LYS A 94 -9.19 -16.82 -3.30
N ASN A 95 -9.64 -16.46 -4.51
CA ASN A 95 -9.27 -17.14 -5.75
C ASN A 95 -8.20 -16.40 -6.55
N LEU A 96 -7.90 -15.15 -6.19
CA LEU A 96 -6.94 -14.28 -6.89
C LEU A 96 -5.91 -13.80 -5.87
N ASN A 97 -4.87 -14.57 -5.59
CA ASN A 97 -3.87 -14.16 -4.59
C ASN A 97 -2.49 -14.76 -4.84
N HIS A 98 -1.49 -14.16 -4.19
CA HIS A 98 -0.08 -14.48 -4.41
C HIS A 98 0.32 -15.88 -3.90
N MET A 99 -0.40 -16.46 -2.94
CA MET A 99 -0.08 -17.79 -2.41
C MET A 99 -0.32 -18.90 -3.45
N ILE A 100 -1.22 -18.67 -4.40
CA ILE A 100 -1.52 -19.59 -5.51
C ILE A 100 -1.13 -19.02 -6.89
N GLY A 101 -0.47 -17.85 -6.93
CA GLY A 101 0.04 -17.24 -8.15
C GLY A 101 -1.04 -16.69 -9.10
N THR A 102 -2.24 -16.41 -8.61
CA THR A 102 -3.40 -15.94 -9.41
C THR A 102 -3.78 -14.49 -9.14
N GLN A 103 -2.95 -13.74 -8.41
CA GLN A 103 -3.21 -12.34 -8.12
C GLN A 103 -3.34 -11.51 -9.41
N ILE A 104 -4.30 -10.58 -9.41
CA ILE A 104 -4.41 -9.58 -10.46
C ILE A 104 -3.59 -8.38 -10.01
N SER A 105 -2.48 -8.14 -10.69
CA SER A 105 -1.59 -7.01 -10.42
C SER A 105 -1.27 -6.28 -11.72
N LYS A 106 -1.10 -4.96 -11.62
CA LYS A 106 -0.65 -4.12 -12.73
C LYS A 106 0.52 -3.27 -12.27
N GLY A 107 1.65 -3.43 -12.95
CA GLY A 107 2.81 -2.54 -12.82
C GLY A 107 2.62 -1.28 -13.64
N VAL A 108 2.95 -0.13 -13.06
CA VAL A 108 2.97 1.19 -13.67
C VAL A 108 4.39 1.73 -13.51
N ASN A 109 4.96 2.20 -14.62
CA ASN A 109 6.18 2.99 -14.53
C ASN A 109 5.81 4.42 -14.15
N LEU A 110 6.26 4.86 -12.98
CA LEU A 110 6.02 6.19 -12.45
C LEU A 110 7.36 6.80 -12.07
N SER A 111 7.81 7.78 -12.85
CA SER A 111 9.09 8.44 -12.61
C SER A 111 9.06 9.33 -11.36
N ASN A 112 10.23 9.62 -10.80
CA ASN A 112 10.40 10.62 -9.74
C ASN A 112 9.65 10.29 -8.43
N VAL A 113 9.32 9.02 -8.17
CA VAL A 113 8.63 8.59 -6.93
C VAL A 113 9.39 8.90 -5.65
N TYR A 114 10.70 9.14 -5.75
CA TYR A 114 11.56 9.44 -4.61
C TYR A 114 11.74 10.94 -4.35
N THR A 115 11.54 11.76 -5.37
CA THR A 115 11.80 13.21 -5.36
C THR A 115 10.52 14.02 -5.32
N ASN A 116 9.45 13.54 -5.94
CA ASN A 116 8.15 14.21 -6.00
C ASN A 116 7.11 13.48 -5.13
N TYR A 117 6.13 14.25 -4.67
CA TYR A 117 4.91 13.66 -4.16
C TYR A 117 4.01 13.32 -5.35
N HIS A 118 3.37 12.17 -5.26
CA HIS A 118 2.35 11.70 -6.20
C HIS A 118 1.05 11.44 -5.45
N ILE A 119 -0.08 11.51 -6.14
CA ILE A 119 -1.38 11.10 -5.60
C ILE A 119 -1.65 9.64 -5.99
N TYR A 120 -1.67 8.75 -5.01
CA TYR A 120 -2.08 7.35 -5.20
C TYR A 120 -3.56 7.24 -4.83
N SER A 121 -4.39 6.76 -5.76
CA SER A 121 -5.82 6.77 -5.53
C SER A 121 -6.59 5.63 -6.16
N ILE A 122 -7.70 5.30 -5.52
CA ILE A 122 -8.74 4.42 -6.05
C ILE A 122 -10.08 5.13 -6.05
N ASP A 123 -10.94 4.78 -7.00
CA ASP A 123 -12.39 4.96 -6.91
C ASP A 123 -13.04 3.58 -6.80
N TRP A 124 -13.48 3.24 -5.59
CA TRP A 124 -14.09 1.95 -5.29
C TRP A 124 -15.61 2.07 -5.32
N GLN A 125 -16.24 1.38 -6.27
CA GLN A 125 -17.69 1.30 -6.43
C GLN A 125 -18.18 -0.12 -6.11
N GLU A 126 -19.49 -0.31 -6.15
CA GLU A 126 -20.08 -1.61 -5.80
C GLU A 126 -19.64 -2.74 -6.74
N ASP A 127 -19.47 -2.44 -8.02
CA ASP A 127 -19.20 -3.40 -9.09
C ASP A 127 -17.77 -3.35 -9.63
N LYS A 128 -16.97 -2.32 -9.27
CA LYS A 128 -15.60 -2.14 -9.76
C LYS A 128 -14.70 -1.37 -8.80
N ILE A 129 -13.39 -1.50 -9.04
CA ILE A 129 -12.36 -0.64 -8.43
C ILE A 129 -11.53 -0.08 -9.57
N ASP A 130 -11.54 1.24 -9.73
CA ASP A 130 -10.68 1.94 -10.67
C ASP A 130 -9.43 2.46 -9.92
N PHE A 131 -8.26 1.99 -10.32
CA PHE A 131 -6.98 2.56 -9.89
C PHE A 131 -6.66 3.74 -10.81
N LEU A 132 -6.63 4.95 -10.24
CA LEU A 132 -6.53 6.19 -11.01
C LEU A 132 -5.07 6.63 -11.19
N SER A 133 -4.84 7.50 -12.17
CA SER A 133 -3.50 8.00 -12.52
C SER A 133 -2.77 8.55 -11.30
N MET A 134 -1.50 8.19 -11.22
CA MET A 134 -0.56 8.68 -10.21
C MET A 134 0.13 9.90 -10.83
N GLU A 135 -0.39 11.09 -10.54
CA GLU A 135 0.18 12.39 -10.96
C GLU A 135 1.04 13.01 -9.85
#